data_AF-A0A418W072-F1
#
_entry.id   AF-A0A418W072-F1
#
_cell.length_a   1.000
_cell.length_b   1.000
_cell.length_c   1.000
_cell.angle_alpha   90.00
_cell.angle_beta   90.00
_cell.angle_gamma   90.00
#
_symmetry.space_group_name_H-M   'P 1'
#
loop_
_entity.id
_entity.type
_entity.pdbx_description
1 polymer ?
#
loop_
_entity_poly.entity_id
_entity_poly.type
_entity_poly.pdbx_seq_one_letter_code
_entity_poly.pdbx_strand_id
1 'polypeptide(L)'
;MTAAESSPLTPAQRAVLAAWPAFEAAAAVKSWSLDRLVWAVFRVHRLADLPDHEADELLSLMTRATARLRDLRAAPARQGTA
;
A
#
# COMPACT_ATOMS: atom_id res chain seq x y z
N MET A 1 27.99 9.51 15.37
CA MET A 1 27.03 8.39 15.28
C MET A 1 25.85 8.72 16.17
N THR A 2 24.90 9.50 15.66
CA THR A 2 23.63 9.73 16.34
C THR A 2 22.71 8.58 16.00
N ALA A 3 22.35 7.78 17.02
CA ALA A 3 21.32 6.77 16.91
C ALA A 3 20.04 7.47 16.43
N ALA A 4 19.65 7.20 15.19
CA ALA A 4 18.35 7.61 14.69
C ALA A 4 17.31 6.95 15.59
N GLU A 5 16.66 7.77 16.40
CA GLU A 5 15.53 7.39 17.23
C GLU A 5 14.56 6.63 16.34
N SER A 6 14.48 5.32 16.58
CA SER A 6 13.47 4.48 15.97
C SER A 6 12.17 4.85 16.65
N SER A 7 11.57 5.96 16.24
CA SER A 7 10.23 6.32 16.68
C SER A 7 9.33 5.14 16.32
N PRO A 8 8.73 4.46 17.32
CA PRO A 8 7.99 3.25 17.06
C PRO A 8 6.79 3.60 16.20
N LEU A 9 6.69 2.97 15.03
CA LEU A 9 5.56 3.15 14.12
C LEU A 9 4.24 3.06 14.89
N THR A 10 3.32 3.96 14.59
CA THR A 10 1.98 3.93 15.16
C THR A 10 1.24 2.65 14.74
N PRO A 11 0.16 2.26 15.44
CA PRO A 11 -0.65 1.12 15.02
C PRO A 11 -1.17 1.23 13.57
N ALA A 12 -1.58 2.43 13.13
CA ALA A 12 -2.06 2.68 11.77
C ALA A 12 -0.94 2.50 10.73
N GLN A 13 0.24 3.09 10.97
CA GLN A 13 1.41 2.91 10.12
C GLN A 13 1.85 1.43 10.04
N ARG A 14 1.81 0.70 11.16
CA ARG A 14 2.10 -0.75 11.18
C ARG A 14 1.09 -1.54 10.37
N ALA A 15 -0.18 -1.18 10.40
CA ALA A 15 -1.21 -1.83 9.60
C ALA A 15 -0.97 -1.63 8.09
N VAL A 16 -0.59 -0.43 7.66
CA VAL A 16 -0.18 -0.17 6.27
C VAL A 16 1.01 -1.04 5.86
N LEU A 17 2.05 -1.10 6.72
CA LEU A 17 3.23 -1.93 6.46
C LEU A 17 2.87 -3.42 6.33
N ALA A 18 1.96 -3.91 7.17
CA ALA A 18 1.47 -5.29 7.12
C ALA A 18 0.62 -5.58 5.87
N ALA A 19 -0.09 -4.59 5.32
CA ALA A 19 -0.89 -4.73 4.11
C ALA A 19 -0.07 -4.69 2.81
N TRP A 20 1.13 -4.12 2.85
CA TRP A 20 1.97 -3.93 1.67
C TRP A 20 2.26 -5.19 0.84
N PRO A 21 2.68 -6.34 1.42
CA PRO A 21 2.99 -7.52 0.62
C PRO A 21 1.79 -8.05 -0.18
N ALA A 22 0.59 -7.94 0.37
CA ALA A 22 -0.63 -8.37 -0.31
C ALA A 22 -0.98 -7.47 -1.51
N PHE A 23 -0.79 -6.15 -1.34
CA PHE A 23 -0.98 -5.17 -2.40
C PHE A 23 0.08 -5.35 -3.51
N GLU A 24 1.35 -5.49 -3.15
CA GLU A 24 2.46 -5.70 -4.08
C GLU A 24 2.24 -6.95 -4.94
N ALA A 25 1.82 -8.06 -4.32
CA ALA A 25 1.51 -9.30 -5.02
C ALA A 25 0.29 -9.17 -5.95
N ALA A 26 -0.73 -8.41 -5.56
CA ALA A 26 -1.94 -8.21 -6.37
C ALA A 26 -1.69 -7.29 -7.57
N ALA A 27 -0.89 -6.24 -7.37
CA ALA A 27 -0.61 -5.24 -8.40
C ALA A 27 0.57 -5.65 -9.31
N ALA A 28 1.31 -6.72 -8.97
CA ALA A 28 2.50 -7.20 -9.68
C ALA A 28 3.58 -6.11 -9.87
N VAL A 29 3.61 -5.11 -8.98
CA VAL A 29 4.48 -3.94 -9.10
C VAL A 29 5.82 -4.23 -8.43
N LYS A 30 6.65 -5.07 -9.08
CA LYS A 30 7.96 -5.48 -8.58
C LYS A 30 8.99 -4.34 -8.41
N SER A 31 8.68 -3.12 -8.87
CA SER A 31 9.62 -1.99 -8.92
C SER A 31 9.18 -0.76 -8.10
N TRP A 32 8.07 -0.85 -7.35
CA TRP A 32 7.64 0.21 -6.44
C TRP A 32 7.88 -0.18 -4.99
N SER A 33 8.41 0.76 -4.20
CA SER A 33 8.49 0.63 -2.75
C SER A 33 7.27 1.28 -2.09
N LEU A 34 6.95 0.85 -0.86
CA LEU A 34 5.91 1.48 -0.05
C LEU A 34 6.15 2.98 0.12
N ASP A 35 7.39 3.41 0.40
CA ASP A 35 7.71 4.83 0.54
C ASP A 35 7.50 5.63 -0.76
N ARG A 36 7.73 5.02 -1.93
CA ARG A 36 7.42 5.66 -3.21
C ARG A 36 5.92 5.83 -3.41
N LEU A 37 5.10 4.87 -2.95
CA LEU A 37 3.65 5.00 -2.95
C LEU A 37 3.20 6.10 -1.97
N VAL A 38 3.72 6.12 -0.75
CA VAL A 38 3.43 7.16 0.26
C VAL A 38 3.76 8.54 -0.29
N TRP A 39 4.93 8.68 -0.92
CA TRP A 39 5.33 9.94 -1.56
C TRP A 39 4.42 10.33 -2.74
N ALA A 40 3.99 9.36 -3.55
CA ALA A 40 3.10 9.63 -4.68
C ALA A 40 1.71 10.12 -4.24
N VAL A 41 1.20 9.62 -3.11
CA VAL A 41 -0.15 9.93 -2.61
C VAL A 41 -0.16 11.15 -1.70
N PHE A 42 0.75 11.22 -0.73
CA PHE A 42 0.73 12.23 0.34
C PHE A 42 1.87 13.25 0.26
N ARG A 43 2.80 13.11 -0.72
CA ARG A 43 4.02 13.92 -0.82
C ARG A 43 4.95 13.83 0.40
N VAL A 44 4.76 12.81 1.23
CA VAL A 44 5.59 12.50 2.39
C VAL A 44 6.66 11.47 2.02
N HIS A 45 7.88 11.62 2.53
CA HIS A 45 9.01 10.77 2.12
C HIS A 45 9.01 9.37 2.73
N ARG A 46 8.39 9.19 3.90
CA ARG A 46 8.37 7.90 4.62
C ARG A 46 7.02 7.64 5.26
N LEU A 47 6.68 6.36 5.40
CA LEU A 47 5.48 5.96 6.15
C LEU A 47 5.48 6.45 7.61
N ALA A 48 6.66 6.52 8.24
CA ALA A 48 6.80 6.95 9.62
C ALA A 48 6.40 8.42 9.86
N ASP A 49 6.46 9.24 8.81
CA ASP A 49 6.11 10.67 8.86
C ASP A 49 4.62 10.90 8.55
N LEU A 50 3.88 9.83 8.20
CA LEU A 50 2.47 9.90 7.82
C LEU A 50 1.58 9.95 9.08
N PRO A 51 0.69 10.95 9.24
CA PRO A 51 -0.21 11.01 10.38
C PRO A 51 -1.23 9.87 10.34
N ASP A 52 -1.73 9.44 11.52
CA ASP A 52 -2.56 8.24 11.66
C ASP A 52 -3.79 8.22 10.75
N HIS A 53 -4.48 9.35 10.60
CA HIS A 53 -5.66 9.45 9.72
C HIS A 53 -5.31 9.20 8.24
N GLU A 54 -4.19 9.74 7.76
CA GLU A 54 -3.72 9.49 6.39
C GLU A 54 -3.22 8.05 6.22
N ALA A 55 -2.62 7.46 7.26
CA ALA A 55 -2.26 6.04 7.27
C ALA A 55 -3.49 5.13 7.19
N ASP A 56 -4.58 5.45 7.91
CA ASP A 56 -5.85 4.73 7.81
C ASP A 56 -6.51 4.88 6.44
N GLU A 57 -6.44 6.07 5.84
CA GLU A 57 -6.89 6.30 4.46
C GLU A 57 -6.07 5.49 3.45
N LEU A 58 -4.74 5.47 3.60
CA LEU A 58 -3.85 4.68 2.77
C LEU A 58 -4.13 3.18 2.89
N LEU A 59 -4.32 2.69 4.11
CA LEU A 59 -4.67 1.30 4.36
C LEU A 59 -5.99 0.92 3.67
N SER A 60 -7.00 1.78 3.80
CA SER A 60 -8.31 1.60 3.16
C SER A 60 -8.19 1.57 1.64
N LEU A 61 -7.40 2.49 1.08
CA LEU A 61 -7.12 2.55 -0.36
C LEU A 61 -6.40 1.29 -0.85
N MET A 62 -5.32 0.88 -0.17
CA MET A 62 -4.55 -0.32 -0.51
C MET A 62 -5.40 -1.58 -0.44
N THR A 63 -6.22 -1.72 0.60
CA THR A 63 -7.10 -2.89 0.79
C THR A 63 -8.13 -2.97 -0.33
N ARG A 64 -8.79 -1.84 -0.64
CA ARG A 64 -9.79 -1.77 -1.71
C ARG A 64 -9.19 -2.03 -3.09
N ALA A 65 -8.02 -1.44 -3.36
CA ALA A 65 -7.30 -1.66 -4.61
C ALA A 65 -6.86 -3.13 -4.76
N THR A 66 -6.35 -3.72 -3.67
CA THR A 66 -5.98 -5.15 -3.63
C THR A 66 -7.16 -6.06 -3.98
N ALA A 67 -8.31 -5.84 -3.36
CA ALA A 67 -9.53 -6.60 -3.65
C ALA A 67 -9.92 -6.47 -5.12
N ARG A 68 -9.97 -5.23 -5.64
CA ARG A 68 -10.33 -4.96 -7.03
C ARG A 68 -9.35 -5.60 -8.03
N LEU A 69 -8.06 -5.58 -7.76
CA LEU A 69 -7.04 -6.22 -8.61
C LEU A 69 -7.19 -7.74 -8.62
N ARG A 70 -7.49 -8.34 -7.46
CA ARG A 70 -7.79 -9.77 -7.37
C ARG A 70 -9.07 -10.13 -8.13
N ASP A 71 -10.12 -9.32 -8.02
CA ASP A 71 -11.36 -9.52 -8.77
C ASP A 71 -11.13 -9.44 -10.28
N LEU A 72 -10.37 -8.45 -10.75
CA LEU A 72 -10.01 -8.31 -12.17
C LEU A 72 -9.18 -9.50 -12.68
N ARG A 73 -8.32 -10.07 -11.83
CA ARG A 73 -7.53 -11.27 -12.17
C ARG A 73 -8.38 -12.55 -12.15
N ALA A 74 -9.37 -12.62 -11.27
CA ALA A 74 -10.29 -13.75 -11.16
C ALA A 74 -11.41 -13.71 -12.20
N ALA A 75 -11.72 -12.54 -12.75
CA ALA A 75 -12.69 -12.39 -13.83
C ALA A 75 -12.21 -13.21 -15.04
N PRO A 76 -12.97 -14.23 -15.48
CA PRO A 76 -12.64 -14.93 -16.70
C PRO A 76 -12.68 -13.90 -17.83
N ALA A 77 -11.67 -13.92 -18.70
CA ALA A 77 -11.75 -13.23 -19.98
C ALA A 77 -13.06 -13.68 -20.61
N ARG A 78 -14.07 -12.81 -20.64
CA ARG A 78 -15.27 -13.05 -21.45
C ARG A 78 -14.74 -13.11 -22.87
N GLN A 79 -14.46 -14.32 -23.34
CA GLN A 79 -14.21 -14.64 -24.74
C GLN A 79 -15.40 -14.06 -25.49
N GLY A 80 -15.20 -12.90 -26.09
CA GLY A 80 -16.05 -12.41 -27.15
C GLY A 80 -15.84 -13.33 -28.34
N THR A 81 -16.56 -14.44 -28.35
CA THR A 81 -16.90 -15.16 -29.57
C THR A 81 -18.32 -14.76 -29.92
N ALA A 82 -18.44 -13.82 -30.85
CA ALA A 82 -19.59 -13.65 -31.74
C ALA A 82 -19.12 -12.84 -32.96
#